data_AF-A0A132MR12-F1
#
_entry.id   AF-A0A132MR12-F1
#
_cell.length_a   1.000
_cell.length_b   1.000
_cell.length_c   1.000
_cell.angle_alpha   90.00
_cell.angle_beta   90.00
_cell.angle_gamma   90.00
#
_symmetry.space_group_name_H-M   'P 1'
#
loop_
_entity.id
_entity.type
_entity.pdbx_description
1 polymer ?
#
loop_
_entity_poly.entity_id
_entity_poly.type
_entity_poly.pdbx_seq_one_letter_code
_entity_poly.pdbx_strand_id
1 'polypeptide(L)'
;MKPTAAPHIQPFAQRLTGQRKHPAPKRTRVSLPPGYDGCDRAYGEPGQCVPWRFPTGVADRCAWLRAHGFDPLPVHGRDRHRLDTNRDGIACGPGDNTAR
;
A
#
# COMPACT_ATOMS: atom_id res chain seq x y z
N MET A 1 4.45 64.27 -29.23
CA MET A 1 5.07 63.03 -28.70
C MET A 1 3.94 62.05 -28.37
N LYS A 2 3.97 60.82 -28.88
CA LYS A 2 2.96 59.79 -28.57
C LYS A 2 3.34 59.07 -27.27
N PRO A 3 2.42 58.86 -26.31
CA PRO A 3 2.72 58.08 -25.12
C PRO A 3 2.90 56.60 -25.49
N THR A 4 4.03 56.02 -25.08
CA THR A 4 4.29 54.57 -25.15
C THR A 4 3.41 53.86 -24.12
N ALA A 5 2.72 52.80 -24.53
CA ALA A 5 1.93 51.99 -23.61
C ALA A 5 2.84 51.30 -22.59
N ALA A 6 2.57 51.52 -21.30
CA ALA A 6 3.28 50.83 -20.22
C ALA A 6 2.68 49.43 -19.99
N PRO A 7 3.49 48.44 -19.59
CA PRO A 7 2.99 47.11 -19.26
C PRO A 7 2.07 47.17 -18.04
N HIS A 8 0.91 46.52 -18.14
CA HIS A 8 0.00 46.38 -17.01
C HIS A 8 0.52 45.30 -16.06
N ILE A 9 1.18 45.73 -14.97
CA ILE A 9 1.72 44.83 -13.96
C ILE A 9 0.61 44.51 -12.95
N GLN A 10 0.37 43.21 -12.75
CA GLN A 10 -0.56 42.74 -11.74
C GLN A 10 0.00 42.99 -10.33
N PRO A 11 -0.80 43.48 -9.37
CA PRO A 11 -0.30 43.90 -8.05
C PRO A 11 0.36 42.77 -7.25
N PHE A 12 -0.02 41.52 -7.47
CA PHE A 12 0.64 40.36 -6.84
C PHE A 12 2.10 40.19 -7.25
N ALA A 13 2.50 40.68 -8.43
CA ALA A 13 3.85 40.57 -8.95
C ALA A 13 4.83 41.50 -8.23
N GLN A 14 4.31 42.57 -7.62
CA GLN A 14 5.10 43.48 -6.78
C GLN A 14 5.16 42.96 -5.34
N ARG A 15 4.02 42.53 -4.80
CA ARG A 15 3.94 42.00 -3.45
C ARG A 15 2.71 41.13 -3.27
N LEU A 16 2.90 39.98 -2.63
CA LEU A 16 1.77 39.19 -2.14
C LEU A 16 1.06 39.95 -1.02
N THR A 17 -0.20 40.29 -1.25
CA THR A 17 -1.10 40.90 -0.27
C THR A 17 -2.07 39.83 0.22
N GLY A 18 -2.03 39.50 1.51
CA GLY A 18 -2.89 38.47 2.10
C GLY A 18 -2.25 37.88 3.35
N GLN A 19 -3.07 37.25 4.19
CA GLN A 19 -2.54 36.54 5.35
C GLN A 19 -1.79 35.29 4.90
N ARG A 20 -0.56 35.09 5.41
CA ARG A 20 0.15 33.83 5.25
C ARG A 20 -0.67 32.71 5.89
N LYS A 21 -1.11 31.75 5.08
CA LYS A 21 -1.71 30.52 5.57
C LYS A 21 -0.60 29.55 5.95
N HIS A 22 -0.66 29.01 7.16
CA HIS A 22 0.21 27.92 7.56
C HIS A 22 -0.35 26.59 7.05
N PRO A 23 0.50 25.60 6.77
CA PRO A 23 0.04 24.25 6.48
C PRO A 23 -0.85 23.74 7.60
N ALA A 24 -1.93 23.05 7.25
CA ALA A 24 -2.72 22.33 8.23
C ALA A 24 -1.83 21.31 8.98
N PRO A 25 -2.08 21.07 10.28
CA PRO A 25 -1.33 20.07 11.02
C PRO A 25 -1.42 18.70 10.33
N LYS A 26 -0.29 17.99 10.25
CA LYS A 26 -0.27 16.62 9.73
C LYS A 26 -1.18 15.74 10.58
N ARG A 27 -2.15 15.09 9.95
CA ARG A 27 -2.96 14.08 10.62
C ARG A 27 -2.07 12.92 11.05
N THR A 28 -2.07 12.62 12.33
CA THR A 28 -1.36 11.51 12.97
C THR A 28 -2.16 10.23 12.77
N ARG A 29 -1.87 9.49 11.70
CA ARG A 29 -2.34 8.11 11.42
C ARG A 29 -3.86 7.91 11.45
N VAL A 30 -4.45 7.72 10.28
CA VAL A 30 -5.81 7.16 10.20
C VAL A 30 -5.71 5.66 10.47
N SER A 31 -6.47 5.18 11.45
CA SER A 31 -6.64 3.73 11.65
C SER A 31 -7.55 3.21 10.54
N LEU A 32 -7.03 2.29 9.72
CA LEU A 32 -7.78 1.62 8.66
C LEU A 32 -8.06 0.18 9.08
N PRO A 33 -9.22 -0.39 8.72
CA PRO A 33 -9.49 -1.78 9.00
C PRO A 33 -8.53 -2.71 8.24
N PRO A 34 -8.26 -3.92 8.74
CA PRO A 34 -7.45 -4.91 8.03
C PRO A 34 -7.97 -5.19 6.61
N GLY A 35 -7.07 -5.21 5.62
CA GLY A 35 -7.43 -5.47 4.23
C GLY A 35 -8.11 -4.34 3.49
N TYR A 36 -8.13 -3.11 4.04
CA TYR A 36 -8.76 -1.95 3.40
C TYR A 36 -8.20 -1.67 2.00
N ASP A 37 -6.91 -1.90 1.79
CA ASP A 37 -6.20 -1.76 0.51
C ASP A 37 -6.27 -3.03 -0.37
N GLY A 38 -6.98 -4.06 0.07
CA GLY A 38 -7.05 -5.34 -0.61
C GLY A 38 -5.81 -6.22 -0.40
N CYS A 39 -4.83 -5.79 0.39
CA CYS A 39 -3.62 -6.55 0.70
C CYS A 39 -3.69 -7.10 2.13
N ASP A 40 -3.27 -8.35 2.30
CA ASP A 40 -3.00 -8.94 3.61
C ASP A 40 -1.56 -8.65 4.00
N ARG A 41 -1.39 -7.65 4.86
CA ARG A 41 -0.09 -7.23 5.38
C ARG A 41 0.46 -8.14 6.48
N ALA A 42 -0.23 -9.23 6.83
CA ALA A 42 0.29 -10.24 7.73
C ALA A 42 1.33 -11.15 7.07
N TYR A 43 1.49 -11.09 5.75
CA TYR A 43 2.39 -11.94 4.97
C TYR A 43 3.36 -11.11 4.14
N GLY A 44 4.58 -11.62 4.04
CA GLY A 44 5.59 -11.08 3.15
C GLY A 44 6.31 -9.85 3.71
N GLU A 45 7.24 -9.35 2.92
CA GLU A 45 8.03 -8.17 3.21
C GLU A 45 7.25 -6.87 2.97
N PRO A 46 7.70 -5.73 3.55
CA PRO A 46 7.12 -4.43 3.27
C PRO A 46 7.02 -4.14 1.77
N GLY A 47 5.80 -3.91 1.28
CA GLY A 47 5.52 -3.60 -0.13
C GLY A 47 5.05 -4.79 -0.95
N GLN A 48 5.12 -6.02 -0.42
CA GLN A 48 4.42 -7.16 -1.02
C GLN A 48 2.92 -7.10 -0.71
N CYS A 49 2.09 -7.47 -1.69
CA CYS A 49 0.63 -7.47 -1.54
C CYS A 49 0.09 -8.88 -1.75
N VAL A 50 -0.01 -9.65 -0.68
CA VAL A 50 -0.79 -10.90 -0.69
C VAL A 50 -2.28 -10.54 -0.76
N PRO A 51 -3.10 -11.16 -1.61
CA PRO A 51 -4.50 -10.78 -1.73
C PRO A 51 -5.26 -10.98 -0.41
N TRP A 52 -5.92 -9.93 0.07
CA TRP A 52 -6.80 -10.03 1.25
C TRP A 52 -7.94 -11.03 1.02
N ARG A 53 -8.34 -11.24 -0.24
CA ARG A 53 -9.23 -12.31 -0.68
C ARG A 53 -8.64 -12.92 -1.95
N PHE A 54 -8.41 -14.22 -1.93
CA PHE A 54 -8.02 -14.95 -3.13
C PHE A 54 -9.18 -15.00 -4.13
N PRO A 55 -8.90 -15.04 -5.44
CA PRO A 55 -9.91 -15.26 -6.46
C PRO A 55 -10.75 -16.52 -6.20
N THR A 56 -12.01 -16.49 -6.62
CA THR A 56 -12.89 -17.67 -6.55
C THR A 56 -12.31 -18.81 -7.37
N GLY A 57 -12.30 -20.02 -6.81
CA GLY A 57 -11.76 -21.21 -7.48
C GLY A 57 -10.29 -21.51 -7.20
N VAL A 58 -9.59 -20.67 -6.44
CA VAL A 58 -8.24 -21.00 -5.95
C VAL A 58 -8.34 -22.07 -4.87
N ALA A 59 -7.97 -23.30 -5.25
CA ALA A 59 -7.92 -24.45 -4.34
C ALA A 59 -6.61 -24.46 -3.52
N ASP A 60 -5.47 -24.30 -4.21
CA ASP A 60 -4.15 -24.20 -3.59
C ASP A 60 -3.65 -22.76 -3.66
N ARG A 61 -3.69 -22.08 -2.51
CA ARG A 61 -3.27 -20.69 -2.38
C ARG A 61 -1.75 -20.55 -2.51
N CYS A 62 -0.97 -21.52 -2.07
CA CYS A 62 0.48 -21.46 -2.17
C CYS A 62 0.95 -21.72 -3.60
N ALA A 63 0.32 -22.64 -4.34
CA ALA A 63 0.57 -22.78 -5.77
C ALA A 63 0.17 -21.51 -6.54
N TRP A 64 -0.97 -20.91 -6.20
CA TRP A 64 -1.39 -19.64 -6.81
C TRP A 64 -0.38 -18.52 -6.54
N LEU A 65 0.06 -18.35 -5.29
CA LEU A 65 1.06 -17.34 -4.94
C LEU A 65 2.37 -17.54 -5.71
N ARG A 66 2.88 -18.77 -5.77
CA ARG A 66 4.09 -19.09 -6.55
C ARG A 66 3.94 -18.78 -8.03
N ALA A 67 2.80 -19.11 -8.64
CA ALA A 67 2.51 -18.78 -10.03
C ALA A 67 2.45 -17.26 -10.29
N HIS A 68 2.16 -16.47 -9.26
CA HIS A 68 2.12 -15.02 -9.30
C HIS A 68 3.43 -14.36 -8.83
N GLY A 69 4.51 -15.14 -8.67
CA GLY A 69 5.86 -14.62 -8.39
C GLY A 69 6.14 -14.36 -6.92
N PHE A 70 5.35 -14.94 -6.02
CA PHE A 70 5.66 -14.92 -4.59
C PHE A 70 6.56 -16.10 -4.22
N ASP A 71 7.65 -15.79 -3.53
CA ASP A 71 8.50 -16.74 -2.82
C ASP A 71 7.86 -17.14 -1.47
N PRO A 72 8.45 -18.04 -0.67
CA PRO A 72 8.02 -18.25 0.71
C PRO A 72 7.94 -16.93 1.49
N LEU A 73 6.86 -16.76 2.26
CA LEU A 73 6.49 -15.46 2.83
C LEU A 73 6.63 -15.50 4.34
N PRO A 74 7.38 -14.59 4.99
CA PRO A 74 7.32 -14.46 6.43
C PRO A 74 5.92 -14.09 6.90
N VAL A 75 5.49 -14.67 8.02
CA VAL A 75 4.20 -14.40 8.65
C VAL A 75 4.43 -13.49 9.87
N HIS A 76 3.98 -12.25 9.77
CA HIS A 76 4.15 -11.23 10.81
C HIS A 76 2.91 -11.05 11.69
N GLY A 77 1.79 -11.65 11.29
CA GLY A 77 0.51 -11.49 11.97
C GLY A 77 -0.26 -12.78 12.03
N ARG A 78 -1.59 -12.66 12.05
CA ARG A 78 -2.47 -13.82 12.05
C ARG A 78 -2.40 -14.52 10.69
N ASP A 79 -2.09 -15.82 10.69
CA ASP A 79 -2.19 -16.67 9.52
C ASP A 79 -3.66 -16.94 9.14
N ARG A 80 -4.30 -15.92 8.57
CA ARG A 80 -5.72 -15.94 8.19
C ARG A 80 -6.01 -16.86 7.01
N HIS A 81 -5.06 -16.97 6.10
CA HIS A 81 -5.18 -17.76 4.88
C HIS A 81 -4.74 -19.21 5.04
N ARG A 82 -4.18 -19.57 6.21
CA ARG A 82 -3.66 -20.91 6.51
C ARG A 82 -2.57 -21.31 5.52
N LEU A 83 -1.66 -20.38 5.25
CA LEU A 83 -0.53 -20.57 4.34
C LEU A 83 0.69 -21.14 5.07
N ASP A 84 0.76 -20.95 6.39
CA ASP A 84 1.78 -21.49 7.28
C ASP A 84 1.13 -22.62 8.11
N THR A 85 1.06 -23.79 7.48
CA THR A 85 0.38 -24.97 8.01
C THR A 85 1.20 -25.69 9.09
N ASN A 86 2.52 -25.65 8.97
CA ASN A 86 3.45 -26.23 9.95
C ASN A 86 3.77 -25.26 11.11
N ARG A 87 3.38 -23.99 10.99
CA ARG A 87 3.53 -22.92 12.00
C ARG A 87 4.97 -22.57 12.30
N ASP A 88 5.83 -22.62 11.29
CA ASP A 88 7.24 -22.24 11.41
C ASP A 88 7.48 -20.73 11.21
N GLY A 89 6.42 -19.96 10.91
CA GLY A 89 6.47 -18.53 10.67
C GLY A 89 6.78 -18.17 9.21
N ILE A 90 6.87 -19.15 8.32
CA ILE A 90 7.11 -18.98 6.89
C ILE A 90 5.99 -19.66 6.13
N ALA A 91 5.11 -18.86 5.53
CA ALA A 91 4.05 -19.34 4.67
C ALA A 91 4.57 -19.85 3.32
N CYS A 92 3.93 -20.91 2.82
CA CYS A 92 4.26 -21.54 1.53
C CYS A 92 5.72 -22.02 1.44
N GLY A 93 6.31 -22.37 2.58
CA GLY A 93 7.63 -22.99 2.65
C GLY A 93 7.59 -24.47 2.25
N PRO A 94 8.75 -25.15 2.27
CA PRO A 94 8.83 -26.60 1.99
C PRO A 94 7.89 -27.44 2.86
N GLY A 95 7.67 -27.02 4.12
CA GLY A 95 6.77 -27.69 5.08
C GLY A 95 5.28 -27.43 4.87
N ASP A 96 4.92 -26.47 4.02
CA ASP A 96 3.51 -26.09 3.75
C ASP A 96 2.95 -26.64 2.45
N ASN A 97 3.80 -27.32 1.68
CA ASN A 97 3.40 -28.04 0.49
C ASN A 97 2.61 -29.29 0.92
N THR A 98 1.36 -29.09 1.32
CA THR A 98 0.40 -30.17 1.41
C THR A 98 -0.02 -30.53 -0.01
N ALA A 99 0.78 -31.37 -0.67
CA ALA A 99 0.25 -32.28 -1.67
C ALA A 99 -0.85 -33.09 -0.95
N ARG A 100 -2.11 -32.78 -1.25
CA ARG A 100 -3.25 -33.56 -0.79
C ARG A 100 -4.15 -33.89 -1.96
#